data_AF-A0A944EZR1-F1
#
_entry.id   AF-A0A944EZR1-F1
#
_cell.length_a   1.000
_cell.length_b   1.000
_cell.length_c   1.000
_cell.angle_alpha   90.00
_cell.angle_beta   90.00
_cell.angle_gamma   90.00
#
_symmetry.space_group_name_H-M   'P 1'
#
loop_
_entity.id
_entity.type
_entity.pdbx_description
1 polymer ?
#
loop_
_entity_poly.entity_id
_entity_poly.type
_entity_poly.pdbx_seq_one_letter_code
_entity_poly.pdbx_strand_id
1 'polypeptide(L)'
;MLKRYGRMCVGCRGWRRLYPNSGPCRVCGRELHLGENGACRLCTKQAHLLRPRRHALDLEGANRHGQQLYFADMERRLQLLNPKFSRRRPEPAPQPPPPLVPAGHRQLVLFPPHGRDLRRGQERGFPEVDAPEVAAALKAAVDDYARHHGLGYYTAWGLDRGLRILLSIQDTPGARFRASDVLLLRDLILPVKPVLRLLAQLDMLDDDRIPNIVPWFRERTAGLPEPMAGELTTWFELKLSGSTAAPRVKARPHRWIQRMVTNALPALRAWADQGKDSLRSITRADVLDVLPGSGTPRVDMLQGLRHILRPLKNRRIIFTDPTARIFCGMPTSTIPLPVEIDDLRKVLHNQEVPRAALAALAIFHALTSGQLRILKTTDLHDGRLFLPNRTVLLADPVRARLAAYLDYRNRRWPRTANPHLFVSQVTGCGVEPVSHVWINDVLGITTSRLREDRLLHEADATGGDPRRICDLFGLSVGAALRYTGTIDQPGLVEHSLRNAGGPPRPLADDLAAD
;
A
#
# COMPACT_ATOMS: atom_id res chain seq x y z
N MET A 1 -31.31 -20.81 -28.71
CA MET A 1 -32.12 -19.66 -29.17
C MET A 1 -31.19 -18.54 -29.64
N LEU A 2 -31.29 -18.13 -30.90
CA LEU A 2 -30.55 -16.99 -31.45
C LEU A 2 -31.05 -15.71 -30.76
N LYS A 3 -30.19 -14.99 -30.02
CA LYS A 3 -30.60 -13.71 -29.41
C LYS A 3 -30.73 -12.67 -30.52
N ARG A 4 -31.97 -12.32 -30.89
CA ARG A 4 -32.29 -11.30 -31.90
C ARG A 4 -32.99 -10.12 -31.23
N TYR A 5 -32.72 -8.91 -31.71
CA TYR A 5 -33.44 -7.69 -31.31
C TYR A 5 -34.02 -7.08 -32.59
N GLY A 6 -35.33 -7.26 -32.82
CA GLY A 6 -35.95 -6.98 -34.11
C GLY A 6 -35.37 -7.86 -35.25
N ARG A 7 -35.13 -7.28 -36.43
CA ARG A 7 -34.54 -7.97 -37.60
C ARG A 7 -33.00 -8.09 -37.55
N MET A 8 -32.35 -7.75 -36.44
CA MET A 8 -30.87 -7.72 -36.33
C MET A 8 -30.34 -8.60 -35.20
N CYS A 9 -29.16 -9.21 -35.43
CA CYS A 9 -28.46 -9.94 -34.38
C CYS A 9 -27.75 -8.99 -33.40
N VAL A 10 -27.54 -9.46 -32.16
CA VAL A 10 -26.87 -8.69 -31.09
C VAL A 10 -25.49 -8.19 -31.53
N GLY A 11 -24.74 -9.00 -32.28
CA GLY A 11 -23.43 -8.63 -32.79
C GLY A 11 -23.46 -7.47 -33.79
N CYS A 12 -24.44 -7.43 -34.70
CA CYS A 12 -24.62 -6.31 -35.62
C CYS A 12 -25.12 -5.06 -34.89
N ARG A 13 -26.00 -5.21 -33.90
CA ARG A 13 -26.45 -4.09 -33.05
C ARG A 13 -25.29 -3.46 -32.27
N GLY A 14 -24.43 -4.28 -31.66
CA GLY A 14 -23.25 -3.81 -30.94
C GLY A 14 -22.28 -3.08 -31.86
N TRP A 15 -22.06 -3.61 -33.07
CA TRP A 15 -21.21 -2.97 -34.07
C TRP A 15 -21.72 -1.57 -34.47
N ARG A 16 -23.03 -1.41 -34.73
CA ARG A 16 -23.60 -0.09 -35.06
C ARG A 16 -23.50 0.92 -33.92
N ARG A 17 -23.56 0.46 -32.67
CA ARG A 17 -23.39 1.35 -31.51
C ARG A 17 -21.96 1.85 -31.37
N LEU A 18 -20.98 0.98 -31.63
CA LEU A 18 -19.56 1.35 -31.58
C LEU A 18 -19.14 2.17 -32.80
N TYR A 19 -19.77 1.92 -33.95
CA TYR A 19 -19.44 2.52 -35.22
C TYR A 19 -20.70 3.09 -35.89
N PRO A 20 -21.15 4.30 -35.48
CA PRO A 20 -22.42 4.86 -35.94
C PRO A 20 -22.38 5.33 -37.40
N ASN A 21 -21.19 5.64 -37.94
CA ASN A 21 -21.05 6.16 -39.30
C ASN A 21 -21.23 5.05 -40.35
N SER A 22 -22.04 5.33 -41.37
CA SER A 22 -22.26 4.47 -42.53
C SER A 22 -21.54 5.01 -43.76
N GLY A 23 -21.06 4.11 -44.60
CA GLY A 23 -20.44 4.44 -45.88
C GLY A 23 -20.09 3.19 -46.69
N PRO A 24 -19.52 3.34 -47.89
CA PRO A 24 -19.11 2.20 -48.71
C PRO A 24 -17.95 1.45 -48.04
N CYS A 25 -18.13 0.17 -47.78
CA CYS A 25 -17.08 -0.68 -47.24
C CYS A 25 -15.91 -0.78 -48.23
N ARG A 26 -14.68 -0.46 -47.78
CA ARG A 26 -13.49 -0.51 -48.64
C ARG A 26 -13.20 -1.88 -49.28
N VAL A 27 -13.75 -2.95 -48.71
CA VAL A 27 -13.50 -4.34 -49.14
C VAL A 27 -14.62 -4.87 -50.05
N CYS A 28 -15.89 -4.67 -49.66
CA CYS A 28 -17.03 -5.25 -50.39
C CYS A 28 -17.92 -4.23 -51.11
N GLY A 29 -17.60 -2.93 -51.02
CA GLY A 29 -18.31 -1.83 -51.67
C GLY A 29 -19.70 -1.52 -51.10
N ARG A 30 -20.27 -2.39 -50.24
CA ARG A 30 -21.63 -2.21 -49.71
C ARG A 30 -21.70 -1.05 -48.72
N GLU A 31 -22.77 -0.27 -48.80
CA GLU A 31 -23.09 0.76 -47.80
C GLU A 31 -23.50 0.13 -46.46
N LEU A 32 -22.62 0.24 -45.48
CA LEU A 32 -22.76 -0.38 -44.16
C LEU A 32 -22.09 0.49 -43.08
N HIS A 33 -22.33 0.16 -41.81
CA HIS A 33 -21.57 0.73 -40.70
C HIS A 33 -20.13 0.22 -40.68
N LEU A 34 -19.17 1.14 -40.69
CA LEU A 34 -17.75 0.84 -40.90
C LEU A 34 -16.96 0.98 -39.60
N GLY A 35 -16.12 -0.01 -39.30
CA GLY A 35 -15.15 0.11 -38.20
C GLY A 35 -14.03 1.10 -38.52
N GLU A 36 -13.12 1.32 -37.57
CA GLU A 36 -11.96 2.22 -37.71
C GLU A 36 -11.11 1.92 -38.97
N ASN A 37 -11.08 0.68 -39.42
CA ASN A 37 -10.32 0.26 -40.61
C ASN A 37 -11.07 0.51 -41.94
N GLY A 38 -12.23 1.19 -41.94
CA GLY A 38 -13.04 1.45 -43.14
C GLY A 38 -13.75 0.21 -43.71
N ALA A 39 -13.82 -0.88 -42.93
CA ALA A 39 -14.43 -2.14 -43.33
C ALA A 39 -15.70 -2.45 -42.52
N CYS A 40 -16.67 -3.10 -43.16
CA CYS A 40 -17.89 -3.52 -42.49
C CYS A 40 -17.63 -4.73 -41.57
N ARG A 41 -18.52 -4.93 -40.60
CA ARG A 41 -18.43 -6.03 -39.62
C ARG A 41 -18.14 -7.39 -40.27
N LEU A 42 -18.78 -7.70 -41.40
CA LEU A 42 -18.66 -9.01 -42.06
C LEU A 42 -17.25 -9.21 -42.64
N CYS A 43 -16.71 -8.23 -43.37
CA CYS A 43 -15.36 -8.28 -43.93
C CYS A 43 -14.30 -8.38 -42.81
N THR A 44 -14.48 -7.62 -41.73
CA THR A 44 -13.62 -7.67 -40.55
C THR A 44 -13.65 -9.03 -39.87
N LYS A 45 -14.83 -9.66 -39.78
CA LYS A 45 -14.97 -10.99 -39.17
C LYS A 45 -14.36 -12.10 -40.02
N GLN A 46 -14.54 -12.06 -41.34
CA GLN A 46 -13.88 -12.98 -42.26
C GLN A 46 -12.36 -12.90 -42.13
N ALA A 47 -11.81 -11.69 -42.07
CA ALA A 47 -10.38 -11.48 -41.85
C ALA A 47 -9.92 -12.04 -40.50
N HIS A 48 -10.68 -11.84 -39.42
CA HIS A 48 -10.36 -12.45 -38.13
C HIS A 48 -10.42 -13.98 -38.12
N LEU A 49 -11.28 -14.60 -38.95
CA LEU A 49 -11.39 -16.05 -39.04
C LEU A 49 -10.17 -16.66 -39.77
N LEU A 50 -9.76 -16.03 -40.87
CA LEU A 50 -8.67 -16.52 -41.72
C LEU A 50 -7.28 -16.07 -41.24
N ARG A 51 -7.23 -15.08 -40.36
CA ARG A 51 -5.99 -14.54 -39.77
C ARG A 51 -5.14 -15.65 -39.12
N PRO A 52 -3.92 -15.91 -39.63
CA PRO A 52 -2.93 -16.71 -38.92
C PRO A 52 -2.58 -16.07 -37.57
N ARG A 53 -2.28 -16.89 -36.55
CA ARG A 53 -1.81 -16.37 -35.26
C ARG A 53 -0.59 -15.45 -35.51
N ARG A 54 -0.52 -14.32 -34.78
CA ARG A 54 0.58 -13.33 -34.81
C ARG A 54 0.73 -12.46 -36.07
N HIS A 55 -0.15 -12.55 -37.07
CA HIS A 55 -0.08 -11.70 -38.29
C HIS A 55 -0.99 -10.48 -38.18
N ALA A 56 -0.76 -9.42 -38.97
CA ALA A 56 -1.69 -8.29 -39.07
C ALA A 56 -3.04 -8.73 -39.69
N LEU A 57 -4.08 -7.91 -39.52
CA LEU A 57 -5.39 -8.19 -40.10
C LEU A 57 -5.40 -7.80 -41.58
N ASP A 58 -5.24 -8.77 -42.47
CA ASP A 58 -5.38 -8.58 -43.92
C ASP A 58 -6.86 -8.67 -44.32
N LEU A 59 -7.45 -7.52 -44.61
CA LEU A 59 -8.87 -7.41 -44.95
C LEU A 59 -9.12 -7.78 -46.41
N GLU A 60 -8.27 -7.33 -47.31
CA GLU A 60 -8.41 -7.50 -48.76
C GLU A 60 -8.11 -8.96 -49.16
N GLY A 61 -7.02 -9.55 -48.66
CA GLY A 61 -6.67 -10.93 -48.94
C GLY A 61 -7.67 -11.93 -48.35
N ALA A 62 -8.16 -11.69 -47.14
CA ALA A 62 -9.11 -12.61 -46.50
C ALA A 62 -10.52 -12.62 -47.15
N ASN A 63 -10.85 -11.62 -47.96
CA ASN A 63 -12.15 -11.50 -48.63
C ASN A 63 -12.06 -11.73 -50.15
N ARG A 64 -10.86 -11.93 -50.71
CA ARG A 64 -10.60 -12.09 -52.15
C ARG A 64 -11.41 -13.20 -52.82
N HIS A 65 -11.64 -14.32 -52.11
CA HIS A 65 -12.32 -15.50 -52.65
C HIS A 65 -13.77 -15.63 -52.17
N GLY A 66 -14.37 -14.52 -51.74
CA GLY A 66 -15.69 -14.50 -51.14
C GLY A 66 -15.67 -14.73 -49.63
N GLN A 67 -16.86 -14.62 -49.04
CA GLN A 67 -17.07 -14.67 -47.59
C GLN A 67 -17.84 -15.93 -47.23
N GLN A 68 -17.49 -16.54 -46.09
CA GLN A 68 -18.31 -17.60 -45.54
C GLN A 68 -19.65 -17.02 -45.05
N LEU A 69 -20.76 -17.72 -45.29
CA LEU A 69 -22.05 -17.34 -44.74
C LEU A 69 -22.04 -17.56 -43.22
N TYR A 70 -22.26 -16.51 -42.44
CA TYR A 70 -22.40 -16.60 -40.98
C TYR A 70 -23.86 -16.44 -40.59
N PHE A 71 -24.42 -17.46 -39.94
CA PHE A 71 -25.62 -17.27 -39.14
C PHE A 71 -25.24 -16.64 -37.79
N ALA A 72 -26.17 -15.90 -37.19
CA ALA A 72 -25.93 -15.23 -35.92
C ALA A 72 -25.43 -16.22 -34.84
N ASP A 73 -24.45 -15.79 -34.05
CA ASP A 73 -23.81 -16.57 -32.97
C ASP A 73 -23.03 -17.82 -33.43
N MET A 74 -22.89 -18.07 -34.74
CA MET A 74 -22.06 -19.19 -35.24
C MET A 74 -20.58 -18.88 -35.28
N GLU A 75 -20.16 -17.62 -35.14
CA GLU A 75 -18.76 -17.23 -35.23
C GLU A 75 -17.91 -17.91 -34.14
N ARG A 76 -18.45 -18.01 -32.92
CA ARG A 76 -17.79 -18.72 -31.80
C ARG A 76 -17.72 -20.23 -32.05
N ARG A 77 -18.74 -20.81 -32.69
CA ARG A 77 -18.83 -22.25 -32.97
C ARG A 77 -17.87 -22.65 -34.10
N LEU A 78 -17.77 -21.84 -35.16
CA LEU A 78 -16.82 -22.04 -36.25
C LEU A 78 -15.36 -21.85 -35.81
N GLN A 79 -15.08 -20.88 -34.92
CA GLN A 79 -13.76 -20.76 -34.29
C GLN A 79 -13.36 -22.01 -33.47
N LEU A 80 -14.33 -22.64 -32.81
CA LEU A 80 -14.12 -23.88 -32.05
C LEU A 80 -13.98 -25.12 -32.96
N LEU A 81 -14.65 -25.14 -34.11
CA LEU A 81 -14.62 -26.23 -35.09
C LEU A 81 -13.42 -26.19 -36.05
N ASN A 82 -12.74 -25.05 -36.16
CA ASN A 82 -11.60 -24.91 -37.06
C ASN A 82 -10.40 -25.73 -36.51
N PRO A 83 -9.92 -26.78 -37.20
CA PRO A 83 -8.89 -27.69 -36.69
C PRO A 83 -7.57 -26.97 -36.36
N LYS A 84 -7.28 -25.86 -37.05
CA LYS A 84 -6.09 -25.03 -36.80
C LYS A 84 -6.14 -24.26 -35.47
N PHE A 85 -7.33 -24.05 -34.90
CA PHE A 85 -7.53 -23.50 -33.55
C PHE A 85 -7.78 -24.59 -32.50
N SER A 86 -8.24 -25.78 -32.93
CA SER A 86 -8.59 -26.94 -32.10
C SER A 86 -7.44 -27.93 -31.87
N ARG A 87 -6.26 -27.75 -32.47
CA ARG A 87 -5.06 -28.47 -32.00
C ARG A 87 -4.63 -27.89 -30.65
N ARG A 88 -5.41 -28.16 -29.59
CA ARG A 88 -4.79 -28.49 -28.30
C ARG A 88 -3.98 -29.73 -28.61
N ARG A 89 -2.66 -29.55 -28.77
CA ARG A 89 -1.72 -30.66 -28.58
C ARG A 89 -2.18 -31.34 -27.28
N PRO A 90 -2.42 -32.67 -27.24
CA PRO A 90 -2.74 -33.32 -25.98
C PRO A 90 -1.70 -32.85 -24.98
N GLU A 91 -2.18 -32.14 -23.96
CA GLU A 91 -1.31 -31.66 -22.90
C GLU A 91 -0.75 -32.94 -22.29
N PRO A 92 0.58 -33.17 -22.34
CA PRO A 92 1.14 -34.31 -21.65
C PRO A 92 0.62 -34.28 -20.21
N ALA A 93 0.37 -35.47 -19.64
CA ALA A 93 -0.10 -35.60 -18.26
C ALA A 93 0.69 -34.63 -17.37
N PRO A 94 0.04 -33.90 -16.43
CA PRO A 94 0.69 -32.85 -15.68
C PRO A 94 1.89 -33.42 -14.94
N GLN A 95 3.07 -33.27 -15.55
CA GLN A 95 4.32 -33.45 -14.86
C GLN A 95 4.36 -32.32 -13.82
N PRO A 96 4.81 -32.60 -12.59
CA PRO A 96 5.01 -31.52 -11.63
C PRO A 96 5.89 -30.47 -12.33
N PRO A 97 5.47 -29.20 -12.37
CA PRO A 97 6.28 -28.17 -13.02
C PRO A 97 7.67 -28.20 -12.37
N PRO A 98 8.75 -28.15 -13.17
CA PRO A 98 10.09 -28.10 -12.60
C PRO A 98 10.18 -26.93 -11.62
N PRO A 99 10.93 -27.07 -10.52
CA PRO A 99 11.08 -25.97 -9.58
C PRO A 99 11.62 -24.75 -10.32
N LEU A 100 10.97 -23.60 -10.12
CA LEU A 100 11.48 -22.32 -10.63
C LEU A 100 12.75 -21.96 -9.85
N VAL A 101 13.90 -22.21 -10.46
CA VAL A 101 15.20 -21.81 -9.93
C VAL A 101 15.68 -20.61 -10.75
N PRO A 102 15.89 -19.43 -10.12
CA PRO A 102 16.42 -18.28 -10.84
C PRO A 102 17.79 -18.60 -11.43
N ALA A 103 18.01 -18.19 -12.68
CA ALA A 103 19.34 -18.28 -13.28
C ALA A 103 20.36 -17.53 -12.40
N GLY A 104 21.46 -18.20 -12.06
CA GLY A 104 22.54 -17.64 -11.22
C GLY A 104 23.41 -16.60 -11.93
N HIS A 105 23.13 -16.33 -13.21
CA HIS A 105 23.84 -15.35 -14.02
C HIS A 105 22.84 -14.39 -14.66
N ARG A 106 23.34 -13.23 -15.10
CA ARG A 106 22.58 -12.26 -15.88
C ARG A 106 23.42 -11.79 -17.04
N GLN A 107 22.94 -12.01 -18.25
CA GLN A 107 23.59 -11.52 -19.45
C GLN A 107 23.44 -9.99 -19.49
N LEU A 108 24.58 -9.29 -19.53
CA LEU A 108 24.59 -7.85 -19.76
C LEU A 108 24.26 -7.59 -21.23
N VAL A 109 23.37 -6.64 -21.47
CA VAL A 109 23.06 -6.17 -22.82
C VAL A 109 24.05 -5.08 -23.22
N LEU A 110 24.55 -5.14 -24.45
CA LEU A 110 25.53 -4.19 -24.98
C LEU A 110 25.01 -2.74 -24.95
N PHE A 111 23.71 -2.57 -25.20
CA PHE A 111 23.00 -1.30 -25.07
C PHE A 111 21.80 -1.51 -24.15
N PRO A 112 21.86 -1.06 -22.89
CA PRO A 112 20.68 -1.11 -22.03
C PRO A 112 19.59 -0.23 -22.65
N PRO A 113 18.41 -0.79 -22.97
CA PRO A 113 17.33 0.01 -23.52
C PRO A 113 16.96 1.11 -22.50
N HIS A 114 16.86 2.36 -22.95
CA HIS A 114 16.35 3.48 -22.16
C HIS A 114 14.84 3.32 -21.95
N GLY A 115 14.45 2.34 -21.13
CA GLY A 115 13.07 1.91 -20.94
C GLY A 115 12.56 1.02 -22.08
N ARG A 116 11.79 -0.01 -21.73
CA ARG A 116 11.09 -0.86 -22.71
C ARG A 116 9.71 -0.27 -22.98
N ASP A 117 9.35 -0.10 -24.25
CA ASP A 117 8.02 0.37 -24.65
C ASP A 117 7.09 -0.82 -24.92
N LEU A 118 6.28 -1.17 -23.92
CA LEU A 118 5.31 -2.26 -24.05
C LEU A 118 4.13 -1.93 -24.97
N ARG A 119 3.85 -0.64 -25.25
CA ARG A 119 2.78 -0.25 -26.18
C ARG A 119 3.15 -0.60 -27.61
N ARG A 120 4.40 -0.35 -28.01
CA ARG A 120 4.92 -0.81 -29.30
C ARG A 120 4.89 -2.33 -29.44
N GLY A 121 5.20 -3.07 -28.37
CA GLY A 121 5.05 -4.52 -28.35
C GLY A 121 3.58 -4.98 -28.48
N GLN A 122 2.63 -4.23 -27.90
CA GLN A 122 1.20 -4.50 -28.05
C GLN A 122 0.71 -4.26 -29.48
N GLU A 123 1.24 -3.25 -30.18
CA GLU A 123 0.91 -2.93 -31.58
C GLU A 123 1.54 -3.89 -32.58
N ARG A 124 2.84 -4.20 -32.41
CA ARG A 124 3.64 -4.97 -33.38
C ARG A 124 3.76 -6.46 -33.05
N GLY A 125 3.36 -6.85 -31.85
CA GLY A 125 3.53 -8.20 -31.32
C GLY A 125 4.77 -8.32 -30.43
N PHE A 126 4.68 -9.21 -29.46
CA PHE A 126 5.81 -9.58 -28.58
C PHE A 126 6.60 -10.75 -29.19
N PRO A 127 7.93 -10.80 -28.95
CA PRO A 127 8.76 -11.93 -29.36
C PRO A 127 8.24 -13.29 -28.84
N GLU A 128 8.64 -14.37 -29.49
CA GLU A 128 8.37 -15.70 -28.94
C GLU A 128 9.19 -15.93 -27.66
N VAL A 129 8.57 -16.58 -26.67
CA VAL A 129 9.23 -16.94 -25.41
C VAL A 129 10.06 -18.21 -25.65
N ASP A 130 11.37 -18.07 -25.70
CA ASP A 130 12.31 -19.19 -25.86
C ASP A 130 12.65 -19.85 -24.51
N ALA A 131 11.60 -20.20 -23.75
CA ALA A 131 11.69 -20.85 -22.44
C ALA A 131 10.35 -21.53 -22.05
N PRO A 132 9.96 -22.62 -22.75
CA PRO A 132 8.64 -23.25 -22.56
C PRO A 132 8.44 -23.82 -21.15
N GLU A 133 9.50 -24.34 -20.54
CA GLU A 133 9.46 -24.90 -19.17
C GLU A 133 9.22 -23.81 -18.12
N VAL A 134 9.95 -22.69 -18.20
CA VAL A 134 9.77 -21.54 -17.30
C VAL A 134 8.38 -20.94 -17.47
N ALA A 135 7.89 -20.83 -18.71
CA ALA A 135 6.55 -20.34 -19.00
C ALA A 135 5.46 -21.27 -18.41
N ALA A 136 5.63 -22.59 -18.50
CA ALA A 136 4.71 -23.56 -17.92
C ALA A 136 4.72 -23.50 -16.38
N ALA A 137 5.89 -23.40 -15.76
CA ALA A 137 6.03 -23.30 -14.32
C ALA A 137 5.42 -21.98 -13.77
N LEU A 138 5.65 -20.85 -14.45
CA LEU A 138 5.01 -19.58 -14.10
C LEU A 138 3.49 -19.62 -14.29
N LYS A 139 2.99 -20.31 -15.33
CA LYS A 139 1.54 -20.52 -15.52
C LYS A 139 0.94 -21.32 -14.37
N ALA A 140 1.58 -22.41 -13.98
CA ALA A 140 1.14 -23.21 -12.84
C ALA A 140 1.13 -22.39 -11.53
N ALA A 141 2.15 -21.56 -11.32
CA ALA A 141 2.22 -20.65 -10.18
C ALA A 141 1.12 -19.57 -10.21
N VAL A 142 0.76 -19.03 -11.38
CA VAL A 142 -0.38 -18.11 -11.52
C VAL A 142 -1.69 -18.80 -11.17
N ASP A 143 -1.90 -20.04 -11.62
CA ASP A 143 -3.12 -20.79 -11.32
C ASP A 143 -3.22 -21.07 -9.81
N ASP A 144 -2.11 -21.45 -9.18
CA ASP A 144 -2.06 -21.68 -7.75
C ASP A 144 -2.31 -20.38 -6.95
N TYR A 145 -1.62 -19.30 -7.31
CA TYR A 145 -1.83 -17.98 -6.72
C TYR A 145 -3.26 -17.48 -6.93
N ALA A 146 -3.86 -17.70 -8.11
CA ALA A 146 -5.24 -17.32 -8.38
C ALA A 146 -6.23 -18.09 -7.52
N ARG A 147 -6.00 -19.40 -7.29
CA ARG A 147 -6.81 -20.20 -6.36
C ARG A 147 -6.61 -19.75 -4.93
N HIS A 148 -5.37 -19.62 -4.48
CA HIS A 148 -5.04 -19.25 -3.11
C HIS A 148 -5.55 -17.87 -2.75
N HIS A 149 -5.55 -16.90 -3.67
CA HIS A 149 -6.01 -15.54 -3.44
C HIS A 149 -7.45 -15.26 -3.92
N GLY A 150 -8.15 -16.28 -4.44
CA GLY A 150 -9.53 -16.16 -4.93
C GLY A 150 -9.71 -15.16 -6.07
N LEU A 151 -8.71 -15.03 -6.94
CA LEU A 151 -8.73 -14.03 -8.01
C LEU A 151 -9.84 -14.29 -9.03
N GLY A 152 -10.47 -13.21 -9.50
CA GLY A 152 -11.43 -13.28 -10.60
C GLY A 152 -10.74 -13.63 -11.93
N TYR A 153 -11.51 -14.15 -12.88
CA TYR A 153 -11.02 -14.60 -14.20
C TYR A 153 -10.14 -13.56 -14.91
N TYR A 154 -10.59 -12.31 -15.01
CA TYR A 154 -9.85 -11.25 -15.71
C TYR A 154 -8.54 -10.90 -15.03
N THR A 155 -8.48 -10.95 -13.70
CA THR A 155 -7.24 -10.70 -12.95
C THR A 155 -6.27 -11.85 -13.18
N ALA A 156 -6.70 -13.11 -13.03
CA ALA A 156 -5.85 -14.28 -13.28
C ALA A 156 -5.32 -14.31 -14.72
N TRP A 157 -6.17 -14.02 -15.71
CA TRP A 157 -5.76 -13.86 -17.11
C TRP A 157 -4.74 -12.74 -17.29
N GLY A 158 -4.93 -11.61 -16.60
CA GLY A 158 -3.99 -10.49 -16.61
C GLY A 158 -2.62 -10.82 -16.01
N LEU A 159 -2.57 -11.65 -14.95
CA LEU A 159 -1.32 -12.17 -14.38
C LEU A 159 -0.58 -13.04 -15.42
N ASP A 160 -1.25 -14.04 -15.99
CA ASP A 160 -0.68 -14.94 -17.01
C ASP A 160 -0.17 -14.15 -18.22
N ARG A 161 -0.98 -13.22 -18.74
CA ARG A 161 -0.58 -12.34 -19.84
C ARG A 161 0.63 -11.48 -19.47
N GLY A 162 0.63 -10.89 -18.28
CA GLY A 162 1.72 -10.04 -17.80
C GLY A 162 3.04 -10.80 -17.73
N LEU A 163 3.06 -12.00 -17.15
CA LEU A 163 4.25 -12.84 -17.07
C LEU A 163 4.76 -13.28 -18.44
N ARG A 164 3.88 -13.63 -19.38
CA ARG A 164 4.28 -13.95 -20.76
C ARG A 164 4.96 -12.77 -21.46
N ILE A 165 4.43 -11.57 -21.27
CA ILE A 165 5.05 -10.35 -21.81
C ILE A 165 6.42 -10.13 -21.17
N LEU A 166 6.52 -10.25 -19.85
CA LEU A 166 7.80 -10.10 -19.15
C LEU A 166 8.84 -11.15 -19.59
N LEU A 167 8.44 -12.39 -19.82
CA LEU A 167 9.31 -13.42 -20.40
C LEU A 167 9.76 -13.08 -21.82
N SER A 168 8.85 -12.56 -22.66
CA SER A 168 9.18 -12.22 -24.05
C SER A 168 10.16 -11.06 -24.20
N ILE A 169 10.30 -10.24 -23.17
CA ILE A 169 11.25 -9.13 -23.11
C ILE A 169 12.45 -9.48 -22.22
N GLN A 170 12.56 -10.71 -21.70
CA GLN A 170 13.63 -11.03 -20.77
C GLN A 170 14.97 -11.18 -21.50
N ASP A 171 16.00 -10.45 -21.07
CA ASP A 171 17.34 -10.54 -21.69
C ASP A 171 18.03 -11.88 -21.38
N THR A 172 17.75 -12.45 -20.22
CA THR A 172 18.29 -13.74 -19.77
C THR A 172 17.12 -14.63 -19.37
N PRO A 173 16.73 -15.60 -20.21
CA PRO A 173 15.65 -16.51 -19.89
C PRO A 173 15.83 -17.16 -18.51
N GLY A 174 14.81 -17.08 -17.66
CA GLY A 174 14.83 -17.68 -16.31
C GLY A 174 15.55 -16.87 -15.23
N ALA A 175 16.08 -15.69 -15.53
CA ALA A 175 16.59 -14.77 -14.50
C ALA A 175 15.45 -14.17 -13.64
N ARG A 176 15.79 -13.50 -12.54
CA ARG A 176 14.82 -12.70 -11.79
C ARG A 176 14.33 -11.52 -12.63
N PHE A 177 13.04 -11.20 -12.53
CA PHE A 177 12.43 -10.05 -13.19
C PHE A 177 12.69 -8.78 -12.39
N ARG A 178 13.07 -7.70 -13.06
CA ARG A 178 13.21 -6.39 -12.42
C ARG A 178 11.84 -5.82 -12.07
N ALA A 179 11.72 -5.24 -10.88
CA ALA A 179 10.50 -4.53 -10.49
C ALA A 179 10.21 -3.34 -11.43
N SER A 180 11.25 -2.67 -11.95
CA SER A 180 11.12 -1.62 -12.98
C SER A 180 10.41 -2.11 -14.26
N ASP A 181 10.77 -3.30 -14.77
CA ASP A 181 10.12 -3.90 -15.95
C ASP A 181 8.65 -4.29 -15.64
N VAL A 182 8.38 -4.81 -14.45
CA VAL A 182 7.01 -5.16 -14.02
C VAL A 182 6.10 -3.93 -13.97
N LEU A 183 6.63 -2.75 -13.63
CA LEU A 183 5.84 -1.51 -13.58
C LEU A 183 5.32 -1.09 -14.96
N LEU A 184 6.02 -1.44 -16.04
CA LEU A 184 5.63 -1.11 -17.42
C LEU A 184 4.31 -1.79 -17.83
N LEU A 185 3.94 -2.90 -17.17
CA LEU A 185 2.66 -3.57 -17.39
C LEU A 185 1.45 -2.64 -17.14
N ARG A 186 1.64 -1.55 -16.38
CA ARG A 186 0.62 -0.51 -16.19
C ARG A 186 0.15 0.10 -17.52
N ASP A 187 1.05 0.27 -18.49
CA ASP A 187 0.71 0.84 -19.80
C ASP A 187 -0.26 -0.03 -20.60
N LEU A 188 -0.34 -1.32 -20.25
CA LEU A 188 -1.25 -2.29 -20.83
C LEU A 188 -2.48 -2.59 -19.94
N ILE A 189 -2.66 -1.82 -18.87
CA ILE A 189 -3.74 -2.00 -17.89
C ILE A 189 -3.70 -3.42 -17.28
N LEU A 190 -2.50 -3.96 -17.08
CA LEU A 190 -2.27 -5.27 -16.48
C LEU A 190 -1.99 -5.18 -14.97
N PRO A 191 -2.26 -6.24 -14.20
CA PRO A 191 -2.23 -6.22 -12.73
C PRO A 191 -0.80 -6.21 -12.16
N VAL A 192 -0.15 -5.04 -12.17
CA VAL A 192 1.23 -4.84 -11.68
C VAL A 192 1.44 -5.33 -10.24
N LYS A 193 0.57 -4.93 -9.30
CA LYS A 193 0.75 -5.26 -7.87
C LYS A 193 0.68 -6.78 -7.60
N PRO A 194 -0.34 -7.51 -8.10
CA PRO A 194 -0.34 -8.97 -8.01
C PRO A 194 0.88 -9.63 -8.65
N VAL A 195 1.36 -9.13 -9.79
CA VAL A 195 2.56 -9.69 -10.46
C VAL A 195 3.81 -9.51 -9.59
N LEU A 196 4.04 -8.31 -9.03
CA LEU A 196 5.16 -8.08 -8.11
C LEU A 196 5.12 -9.02 -6.89
N ARG A 197 3.93 -9.25 -6.32
CA ARG A 197 3.77 -10.14 -5.15
C ARG A 197 4.02 -11.59 -5.49
N LEU A 198 3.46 -12.06 -6.60
CA LEU A 198 3.68 -13.43 -7.08
C LEU A 198 5.17 -13.68 -7.31
N LEU A 199 5.85 -12.78 -8.02
CA LEU A 199 7.27 -12.91 -8.31
C LEU A 199 8.12 -12.87 -7.03
N ALA A 200 7.77 -12.01 -6.05
CA ALA A 200 8.45 -11.99 -4.76
C ALA A 200 8.26 -13.29 -3.96
N GLN A 201 7.04 -13.86 -3.98
CA GLN A 201 6.74 -15.13 -3.31
C GLN A 201 7.50 -16.31 -3.94
N LEU A 202 7.76 -16.25 -5.25
CA LEU A 202 8.52 -17.25 -6.00
C LEU A 202 10.05 -17.02 -5.96
N ASP A 203 10.54 -16.01 -5.25
CA ASP A 203 11.96 -15.56 -5.30
C ASP A 203 12.45 -15.21 -6.73
N MET A 204 11.52 -14.83 -7.60
CA MET A 204 11.76 -14.45 -9.00
C MET A 204 11.73 -12.93 -9.22
N LEU A 205 11.67 -12.12 -8.16
CA LEU A 205 11.68 -10.65 -8.23
C LEU A 205 13.04 -10.09 -7.81
N ASP A 206 13.61 -9.25 -8.65
CA ASP A 206 14.73 -8.35 -8.36
C ASP A 206 14.17 -6.94 -8.16
N ASP A 207 14.02 -6.51 -6.91
CA ASP A 207 13.43 -5.19 -6.59
C ASP A 207 14.47 -4.07 -6.74
N ASP A 208 14.73 -3.69 -8.00
CA ASP A 208 15.67 -2.65 -8.42
C ASP A 208 15.16 -1.22 -8.22
N ARG A 209 13.99 -1.04 -7.60
CA ARG A 209 13.38 0.27 -7.41
C ARG A 209 14.12 1.04 -6.32
N ILE A 210 14.47 2.28 -6.62
CA ILE A 210 14.93 3.22 -5.60
C ILE A 210 13.77 3.50 -4.64
N PRO A 211 13.90 3.20 -3.33
CA PRO A 211 12.85 3.50 -2.38
C PRO A 211 12.55 4.99 -2.34
N ASN A 212 11.28 5.40 -2.39
CA ASN A 212 10.86 6.81 -2.42
C ASN A 212 11.45 7.70 -1.30
N ILE A 213 11.91 7.10 -0.20
CA ILE A 213 12.58 7.83 0.87
C ILE A 213 13.94 8.41 0.43
N VAL A 214 14.63 7.78 -0.53
CA VAL A 214 15.92 8.26 -1.05
C VAL A 214 15.78 9.61 -1.78
N PRO A 215 14.92 9.76 -2.81
CA PRO A 215 14.71 11.07 -3.43
C PRO A 215 14.11 12.09 -2.46
N TRP A 216 13.19 11.67 -1.59
CA TRP A 216 12.65 12.55 -0.54
C TRP A 216 13.75 13.08 0.40
N PHE A 217 14.70 12.24 0.80
CA PHE A 217 15.81 12.66 1.67
C PHE A 217 16.69 13.68 0.97
N ARG A 218 17.09 13.40 -0.28
CA ARG A 218 17.89 14.31 -1.11
C ARG A 218 17.22 15.67 -1.27
N GLU A 219 15.91 15.68 -1.53
CA GLU A 219 15.12 16.91 -1.64
C GLU A 219 15.11 17.70 -0.32
N ARG A 220 14.93 17.01 0.82
CA ARG A 220 14.84 17.67 2.13
C ARG A 220 16.17 18.23 2.62
N THR A 221 17.28 17.59 2.28
CA THR A 221 18.63 18.05 2.60
C THR A 221 19.26 18.93 1.52
N ALA A 222 18.53 19.19 0.43
CA ALA A 222 18.99 20.14 -0.59
C ALA A 222 19.18 21.53 0.03
N GLY A 223 20.29 22.18 -0.32
CA GLY A 223 20.67 23.50 0.21
C GLY A 223 21.48 23.47 1.51
N LEU A 224 21.68 22.29 2.14
CA LEU A 224 22.67 22.17 3.22
C LEU A 224 24.10 22.17 2.65
N PRO A 225 25.09 22.69 3.39
CA PRO A 225 26.50 22.60 3.02
C PRO A 225 26.93 21.15 2.75
N GLU A 226 27.80 20.96 1.77
CA GLU A 226 28.21 19.62 1.29
C GLU A 226 28.73 18.72 2.42
N PRO A 227 29.58 19.18 3.36
CA PRO A 227 30.07 18.32 4.43
C PRO A 227 28.94 17.87 5.37
N MET A 228 28.04 18.79 5.74
CA MET A 228 26.86 18.49 6.55
C MET A 228 25.93 17.49 5.85
N ALA A 229 25.69 17.66 4.55
CA ALA A 229 24.87 16.77 3.75
C ALA A 229 25.48 15.37 3.63
N GLY A 230 26.81 15.26 3.46
CA GLY A 230 27.53 13.99 3.44
C GLY A 230 27.45 13.23 4.78
N GLU A 231 27.57 13.96 5.89
CA GLU A 231 27.43 13.39 7.24
C GLU A 231 26.00 12.89 7.51
N LEU A 232 24.99 13.68 7.12
CA LEU A 232 23.58 13.26 7.19
C LEU A 232 23.29 12.07 6.27
N THR A 233 23.87 12.03 5.08
CA THR A 233 23.72 10.91 4.14
C THR A 233 24.28 9.62 4.74
N THR A 234 25.43 9.70 5.42
CA THR A 234 26.00 8.55 6.12
C THR A 234 25.08 8.03 7.23
N TRP A 235 24.44 8.92 7.99
CA TRP A 235 23.43 8.52 8.96
C TRP A 235 22.20 7.89 8.27
N PHE A 236 21.75 8.48 7.17
CA PHE A 236 20.57 8.03 6.43
C PHE A 236 20.76 6.60 5.90
N GLU A 237 21.86 6.33 5.22
CA GLU A 237 22.23 5.01 4.71
C GLU A 237 22.34 3.98 5.84
N LEU A 238 22.98 4.37 6.96
CA LEU A 238 23.08 3.52 8.15
C LEU A 238 21.70 3.16 8.73
N LYS A 239 20.73 4.08 8.72
CA LYS A 239 19.37 3.80 9.22
C LYS A 239 18.49 3.10 8.20
N LEU A 240 18.72 3.30 6.90
CA LEU A 240 17.99 2.66 5.83
C LEU A 240 18.36 1.18 5.71
N SER A 241 19.66 0.89 5.62
CA SER A 241 20.18 -0.47 5.39
C SER A 241 20.44 -1.22 6.70
N GLY A 242 20.66 -0.49 7.81
CA GLY A 242 21.19 -1.08 9.03
C GLY A 242 22.67 -1.45 8.90
N SER A 243 23.24 -2.02 9.95
CA SER A 243 24.60 -2.55 9.94
C SER A 243 24.76 -3.68 10.95
N THR A 244 25.38 -4.77 10.50
CA THR A 244 25.77 -5.93 11.31
C THR A 244 27.17 -5.77 11.92
N ALA A 245 27.98 -4.85 11.39
CA ALA A 245 29.26 -4.46 11.96
C ALA A 245 29.05 -3.67 13.26
N ALA A 246 29.96 -3.84 14.23
CA ALA A 246 29.87 -3.13 15.50
C ALA A 246 30.11 -1.62 15.31
N PRO A 247 29.33 -0.74 15.97
CA PRO A 247 28.14 -1.03 16.76
C PRO A 247 26.93 -1.39 15.86
N ARG A 248 26.28 -2.50 16.18
CA ARG A 248 25.16 -3.04 15.40
C ARG A 248 23.99 -2.05 15.39
N VAL A 249 23.43 -1.80 14.21
CA VAL A 249 22.29 -0.91 14.03
C VAL A 249 21.22 -1.63 13.23
N LYS A 250 20.02 -1.75 13.80
CA LYS A 250 18.86 -2.25 13.04
C LYS A 250 18.39 -1.19 12.05
N ALA A 251 18.09 -1.62 10.83
CA ALA A 251 17.37 -0.82 9.85
C ALA A 251 16.07 -0.27 10.47
N ARG A 252 15.67 0.93 10.08
CA ARG A 252 14.51 1.63 10.63
C ARG A 252 13.42 1.80 9.57
N PRO A 253 12.13 1.73 9.95
CA PRO A 253 11.05 2.00 9.02
C PRO A 253 11.15 3.40 8.41
N HIS A 254 10.79 3.55 7.13
CA HIS A 254 10.91 4.83 6.40
C HIS A 254 10.25 6.00 7.14
N ARG A 255 9.05 5.81 7.70
CA ARG A 255 8.33 6.83 8.47
C ARG A 255 9.11 7.34 9.69
N TRP A 256 9.88 6.47 10.34
CA TRP A 256 10.69 6.86 11.48
C TRP A 256 11.86 7.75 11.04
N ILE A 257 12.54 7.38 9.95
CA ILE A 257 13.65 8.17 9.37
C ILE A 257 13.12 9.54 8.94
N GLN A 258 11.98 9.58 8.26
CA GLN A 258 11.33 10.82 7.85
C GLN A 258 11.07 11.73 9.03
N ARG A 259 10.46 11.21 10.10
CA ARG A 259 10.19 11.98 11.32
C ARG A 259 11.47 12.54 11.94
N MET A 260 12.53 11.75 12.07
CA MET A 260 13.78 12.21 12.69
C MET A 260 14.45 13.33 11.89
N VAL A 261 14.47 13.21 10.57
CA VAL A 261 14.99 14.27 9.68
C VAL A 261 14.11 15.50 9.76
N THR A 262 12.78 15.36 9.64
CA THR A 262 11.84 16.50 9.75
C THR A 262 12.00 17.25 11.07
N ASN A 263 12.15 16.54 12.17
CA ASN A 263 12.32 17.15 13.49
C ASN A 263 13.66 17.90 13.62
N ALA A 264 14.74 17.37 13.02
CA ALA A 264 16.07 17.96 13.10
C ALA A 264 16.32 19.08 12.06
N LEU A 265 15.59 19.06 10.94
CA LEU A 265 15.84 19.92 9.79
C LEU A 265 15.84 21.42 10.08
N PRO A 266 14.93 21.97 10.93
CA PRO A 266 14.99 23.38 11.29
C PRO A 266 16.31 23.76 11.94
N ALA A 267 16.85 22.90 12.80
CA ALA A 267 18.14 23.16 13.45
C ALA A 267 19.32 23.07 12.50
N LEU A 268 19.31 22.07 11.60
CA LEU A 268 20.33 21.90 10.58
C LEU A 268 20.42 23.11 9.65
N ARG A 269 19.26 23.66 9.26
CA ARG A 269 19.19 24.86 8.42
C ARG A 269 19.65 26.11 9.16
N ALA A 270 19.21 26.30 10.41
CA ALA A 270 19.66 27.43 11.22
C ALA A 270 21.20 27.43 11.39
N TRP A 271 21.81 26.27 11.62
CA TRP A 271 23.27 26.19 11.69
C TRP A 271 23.96 26.49 10.36
N ALA A 272 23.40 26.02 9.24
CA ALA A 272 23.92 26.36 7.91
C ALA A 272 23.83 27.87 7.64
N ASP A 273 22.71 28.51 8.01
CA ASP A 273 22.52 29.96 7.88
C ASP A 273 23.47 30.76 8.79
N GLN A 274 23.87 30.19 9.93
CA GLN A 274 24.91 30.71 10.83
C GLN A 274 26.35 30.45 10.33
N GLY A 275 26.53 29.92 9.11
CA GLY A 275 27.85 29.64 8.51
C GLY A 275 28.54 28.38 9.03
N LYS A 276 27.79 27.43 9.63
CA LYS A 276 28.34 26.13 10.04
C LYS A 276 28.22 25.13 8.90
N ASP A 277 29.36 24.73 8.34
CA ASP A 277 29.38 23.85 7.17
C ASP A 277 29.35 22.34 7.50
N SER A 278 29.59 21.94 8.76
CA SER A 278 29.69 20.54 9.18
C SER A 278 29.07 20.30 10.56
N LEU A 279 28.51 19.11 10.79
CA LEU A 279 28.03 18.69 12.12
C LEU A 279 29.17 18.50 13.12
N ARG A 280 30.42 18.43 12.65
CA ARG A 280 31.62 18.32 13.51
C ARG A 280 31.90 19.60 14.28
N SER A 281 31.52 20.76 13.75
CA SER A 281 31.76 22.06 14.40
C SER A 281 30.64 22.46 15.36
N ILE A 282 29.57 21.67 15.45
CA ILE A 282 28.42 21.95 16.30
C ILE A 282 28.75 21.64 17.76
N THR A 283 28.61 22.65 18.60
CA THR A 283 28.85 22.58 20.04
C THR A 283 27.54 22.46 20.82
N ARG A 284 27.64 22.21 22.14
CA ARG A 284 26.47 22.19 23.03
C ARG A 284 25.77 23.56 23.07
N ALA A 285 26.51 24.66 22.96
CA ALA A 285 25.95 26.01 22.95
C ALA A 285 25.11 26.23 21.68
N ASP A 286 25.63 25.83 20.52
CA ASP A 286 24.91 25.91 19.24
C ASP A 286 23.60 25.09 19.26
N VAL A 287 23.57 23.96 19.98
CA VAL A 287 22.33 23.19 20.18
C VAL A 287 21.35 23.93 21.08
N LEU A 288 21.81 24.52 22.18
CA LEU A 288 20.92 25.24 23.11
C LEU A 288 20.32 26.50 22.48
N ASP A 289 21.09 27.20 21.64
CA ASP A 289 20.66 28.41 20.93
C ASP A 289 19.46 28.16 19.99
N VAL A 290 19.44 27.02 19.32
CA VAL A 290 18.42 26.71 18.31
C VAL A 290 17.23 25.92 18.86
N LEU A 291 17.36 25.30 20.04
CA LEU A 291 16.28 24.52 20.63
C LEU A 291 15.11 25.43 21.07
N PRO A 292 13.85 25.08 20.73
CA PRO A 292 12.69 25.76 21.27
C PRO A 292 12.67 25.77 22.80
N GLY A 293 12.10 26.80 23.41
CA GLY A 293 12.12 26.99 24.88
C GLY A 293 11.50 25.82 25.66
N SER A 294 10.38 25.25 25.20
CA SER A 294 9.68 24.16 25.90
C SER A 294 8.73 23.38 24.98
N GLY A 295 8.05 22.37 25.55
CA GLY A 295 6.95 21.64 24.93
C GLY A 295 7.36 20.63 23.86
N THR A 296 6.36 20.18 23.09
CA THR A 296 6.53 19.15 22.04
C THR A 296 7.58 19.52 21.00
N PRO A 297 7.65 20.76 20.46
CA PRO A 297 8.67 21.12 19.48
C PRO A 297 10.11 20.95 19.99
N ARG A 298 10.37 21.30 21.25
CA ARG A 298 11.69 21.11 21.88
C ARG A 298 12.05 19.62 21.97
N VAL A 299 11.10 18.81 22.45
CA VAL A 299 11.28 17.36 22.60
C VAL A 299 11.56 16.72 21.24
N ASP A 300 10.73 17.02 20.24
CA ASP A 300 10.83 16.45 18.91
C ASP A 300 12.16 16.80 18.24
N MET A 301 12.55 18.08 18.27
CA MET A 301 13.81 18.54 17.70
C MET A 301 15.01 17.88 18.38
N LEU A 302 15.07 17.89 19.71
CA LEU A 302 16.19 17.29 20.43
C LEU A 302 16.25 15.77 20.23
N GLN A 303 15.11 15.08 20.12
CA GLN A 303 15.08 13.66 19.78
C GLN A 303 15.62 13.41 18.37
N GLY A 304 15.21 14.20 17.38
CA GLY A 304 15.74 14.14 16.01
C GLY A 304 17.27 14.30 16.00
N LEU A 305 17.77 15.35 16.64
CA LEU A 305 19.21 15.64 16.76
C LEU A 305 19.97 14.49 17.44
N ARG A 306 19.49 14.00 18.59
CA ARG A 306 20.11 12.85 19.29
C ARG A 306 20.17 11.60 18.41
N HIS A 307 19.09 11.34 17.67
CA HIS A 307 19.00 10.16 16.83
C HIS A 307 19.89 10.24 15.60
N ILE A 308 20.31 11.44 15.19
CA ILE A 308 21.27 11.69 14.12
C ILE A 308 22.71 11.70 14.64
N LEU A 309 23.00 12.55 15.63
CA LEU A 309 24.35 12.84 16.09
C LEU A 309 24.98 11.69 16.87
N ARG A 310 24.22 10.97 17.71
CA ARG A 310 24.78 9.83 18.46
C ARG A 310 25.32 8.71 17.56
N PRO A 311 24.60 8.24 16.52
CA PRO A 311 25.16 7.29 15.56
C PRO A 311 26.40 7.82 14.83
N LEU A 312 26.43 9.10 14.46
CA LEU A 312 27.60 9.71 13.81
C LEU A 312 28.81 9.72 14.76
N LYS A 313 28.59 9.98 16.05
CA LYS A 313 29.64 9.88 17.07
C LYS A 313 30.16 8.45 17.19
N ASN A 314 29.26 7.49 17.26
CA ASN A 314 29.61 6.07 17.37
C ASN A 314 30.41 5.56 16.16
N ARG A 315 30.22 6.18 14.98
CA ARG A 315 30.99 5.92 13.76
C ARG A 315 32.25 6.78 13.62
N ARG A 316 32.57 7.59 14.64
CA ARG A 316 33.71 8.52 14.67
C ARG A 316 33.68 9.55 13.52
N ILE A 317 32.49 9.86 13.02
CA ILE A 317 32.27 10.94 12.05
C ILE A 317 32.24 12.27 12.79
N ILE A 318 31.53 12.34 13.91
CA ILE A 318 31.70 13.45 14.87
C ILE A 318 32.44 12.93 16.10
N PHE A 319 33.15 13.81 16.79
CA PHE A 319 33.98 13.41 17.94
C PHE A 319 33.24 13.56 19.28
N THR A 320 32.32 14.51 19.35
CA THR A 320 31.53 14.83 20.56
C THR A 320 30.04 14.71 20.26
N ASP A 321 29.23 14.32 21.25
CA ASP A 321 27.76 14.41 21.16
C ASP A 321 27.33 15.76 21.76
N PRO A 322 27.01 16.79 20.96
CA PRO A 322 26.65 18.10 21.48
C PRO A 322 25.28 18.09 22.16
N THR A 323 24.49 17.02 22.00
CA THR A 323 23.19 16.85 22.66
C THR A 323 23.28 16.15 24.02
N ALA A 324 24.49 15.72 24.41
CA ALA A 324 24.72 15.04 25.67
C ALA A 324 24.35 15.94 26.86
N ARG A 325 23.67 15.35 27.86
CA ARG A 325 23.25 16.03 29.10
C ARG A 325 22.35 17.27 28.90
N ILE A 326 21.78 17.48 27.71
CA ILE A 326 20.72 18.48 27.52
C ILE A 326 19.40 17.86 27.98
N PHE A 327 18.60 18.55 28.79
CA PHE A 327 17.29 18.05 29.19
C PHE A 327 16.26 18.18 28.05
N CYS A 328 15.46 17.12 27.84
CA CYS A 328 14.51 17.06 26.72
C CYS A 328 13.25 17.90 26.92
N GLY A 329 12.87 18.15 28.17
CA GLY A 329 11.54 18.64 28.49
C GLY A 329 10.50 17.53 28.43
N MET A 330 9.26 17.91 28.73
CA MET A 330 8.07 17.07 28.57
C MET A 330 7.27 17.57 27.35
N PRO A 331 6.69 16.67 26.54
CA PRO A 331 5.76 17.08 25.49
C PRO A 331 4.58 17.83 26.08
N THR A 332 4.03 18.78 25.34
CA THR A 332 2.80 19.46 25.72
C THR A 332 1.68 18.42 25.69
N SER A 333 1.07 18.13 26.85
CA SER A 333 -0.11 17.28 26.91
C SER A 333 -1.29 18.04 26.32
N THR A 334 -1.91 17.50 25.28
CA THR A 334 -3.23 17.97 24.83
C THR A 334 -4.30 17.21 25.59
N ILE A 335 -5.23 17.93 26.21
CA ILE A 335 -6.43 17.32 26.78
C ILE A 335 -7.40 17.09 25.62
N PRO A 336 -7.81 15.85 25.33
CA PRO A 336 -8.79 15.59 24.27
C PRO A 336 -10.14 16.21 24.61
N LEU A 337 -10.84 16.71 23.60
CA LEU A 337 -12.22 17.20 23.76
C LEU A 337 -13.21 16.09 23.40
N PRO A 338 -14.34 15.98 24.13
CA PRO A 338 -15.44 15.08 23.77
C PRO A 338 -15.93 15.31 22.33
N VAL A 339 -16.51 14.27 21.74
CA VAL A 339 -17.15 14.37 20.42
C VAL A 339 -18.63 14.64 20.62
N GLU A 340 -19.20 15.50 19.78
CA GLU A 340 -20.64 15.77 19.79
C GLU A 340 -21.44 14.48 19.55
N ILE A 341 -22.44 14.24 20.39
CA ILE A 341 -23.24 13.00 20.38
C ILE A 341 -23.89 12.77 19.02
N ASP A 342 -24.34 13.84 18.36
CA ASP A 342 -24.94 13.75 17.02
C ASP A 342 -23.95 13.28 15.96
N ASP A 343 -22.66 13.62 16.08
CA ASP A 343 -21.64 13.13 15.17
C ASP A 343 -21.37 11.64 15.41
N LEU A 344 -21.32 11.19 16.67
CA LEU A 344 -21.22 9.75 16.98
C LEU A 344 -22.41 8.98 16.40
N ARG A 345 -23.63 9.51 16.54
CA ARG A 345 -24.86 8.93 16.00
C ARG A 345 -24.82 8.85 14.47
N LYS A 346 -24.40 9.92 13.78
CA LYS A 346 -24.27 9.93 12.31
C LYS A 346 -23.35 8.83 11.79
N VAL A 347 -22.21 8.58 12.45
CA VAL A 347 -21.27 7.53 12.01
C VAL A 347 -21.82 6.14 12.35
N LEU A 348 -22.44 5.95 13.52
CA LEU A 348 -23.00 4.65 13.93
C LEU A 348 -24.22 4.21 13.12
N HIS A 349 -25.04 5.13 12.66
CA HIS A 349 -26.26 4.86 11.88
C HIS A 349 -26.08 5.07 10.38
N ASN A 350 -24.82 5.15 9.91
CA ASN A 350 -24.55 5.29 8.49
C ASN A 350 -25.00 4.04 7.71
N GLN A 351 -25.55 4.25 6.51
CA GLN A 351 -25.97 3.16 5.62
C GLN A 351 -24.78 2.35 5.07
N GLU A 352 -23.59 2.93 5.04
CA GLU A 352 -22.37 2.23 4.68
C GLU A 352 -21.97 1.24 5.78
N VAL A 353 -22.24 -0.04 5.52
CA VAL A 353 -21.98 -1.15 6.45
C VAL A 353 -20.53 -1.16 7.00
N PRO A 354 -19.47 -0.95 6.19
CA PRO A 354 -18.10 -0.90 6.71
C PRO A 354 -17.87 0.24 7.70
N ARG A 355 -18.48 1.41 7.45
CA ARG A 355 -18.35 2.59 8.30
C ARG A 355 -19.00 2.37 9.66
N ALA A 356 -20.23 1.85 9.67
CA ALA A 356 -20.95 1.55 10.89
C ALA A 356 -20.20 0.52 11.76
N ALA A 357 -19.64 -0.54 11.16
CA ALA A 357 -18.88 -1.57 11.88
C ALA A 357 -17.56 -1.05 12.48
N LEU A 358 -16.78 -0.28 11.72
CA LEU A 358 -15.56 0.36 12.22
C LEU A 358 -15.86 1.32 13.37
N ALA A 359 -16.90 2.15 13.20
CA ALA A 359 -17.33 3.11 14.20
C ALA A 359 -17.79 2.42 15.48
N ALA A 360 -18.54 1.32 15.38
CA ALA A 360 -18.98 0.57 16.55
C ALA A 360 -17.80 0.01 17.37
N LEU A 361 -16.77 -0.55 16.72
CA LEU A 361 -15.58 -1.03 17.42
C LEU A 361 -14.77 0.12 18.07
N ALA A 362 -14.67 1.27 17.40
CA ALA A 362 -13.97 2.43 17.94
C ALA A 362 -14.74 3.08 19.10
N ILE A 363 -16.04 3.29 18.95
CA ILE A 363 -16.89 4.01 19.91
C ILE A 363 -17.16 3.17 21.15
N PHE A 364 -17.47 1.87 21.04
CA PHE A 364 -17.81 1.07 22.22
C PHE A 364 -16.58 0.49 22.94
N HIS A 365 -15.58 0.07 22.16
CA HIS A 365 -14.43 -0.70 22.66
C HIS A 365 -13.09 0.03 22.53
N ALA A 366 -13.14 1.30 22.11
CA ALA A 366 -12.00 2.19 22.00
C ALA A 366 -10.89 1.62 21.10
N LEU A 367 -11.15 0.76 20.10
CA LEU A 367 -10.05 0.16 19.33
C LEU A 367 -9.20 1.22 18.60
N THR A 368 -7.87 1.04 18.62
CA THR A 368 -6.96 1.88 17.84
C THR A 368 -7.04 1.53 16.35
N SER A 369 -6.67 2.49 15.48
CA SER A 369 -6.53 2.21 14.05
C SER A 369 -5.54 1.06 13.79
N GLY A 370 -4.46 0.95 14.58
CA GLY A 370 -3.52 -0.16 14.50
C GLY A 370 -4.17 -1.53 14.76
N GLN A 371 -4.99 -1.62 15.82
CA GLN A 371 -5.73 -2.85 16.16
C GLN A 371 -6.76 -3.20 15.08
N LEU A 372 -7.57 -2.23 14.63
CA LEU A 372 -8.58 -2.44 13.58
C LEU A 372 -7.97 -2.97 12.28
N ARG A 373 -6.74 -2.54 11.94
CA ARG A 373 -6.03 -2.98 10.73
C ARG A 373 -5.61 -4.44 10.79
N ILE A 374 -5.07 -4.87 11.92
CA ILE A 374 -4.47 -6.21 12.04
C ILE A 374 -5.48 -7.27 12.45
N LEU A 375 -6.65 -6.85 12.94
CA LEU A 375 -7.70 -7.75 13.40
C LEU A 375 -8.11 -8.75 12.33
N LYS A 376 -8.19 -10.02 12.69
CA LYS A 376 -8.58 -11.13 11.80
C LYS A 376 -10.03 -11.54 12.05
N THR A 377 -10.59 -12.22 11.06
CA THR A 377 -11.94 -12.82 11.20
C THR A 377 -11.96 -13.90 12.30
N THR A 378 -10.84 -14.61 12.50
CA THR A 378 -10.66 -15.62 13.55
C THR A 378 -10.58 -15.05 14.96
N ASP A 379 -10.30 -13.76 15.11
CA ASP A 379 -10.20 -13.10 16.43
C ASP A 379 -11.60 -12.77 16.99
N LEU A 380 -12.64 -13.02 16.20
CA LEU A 380 -14.04 -12.75 16.51
C LEU A 380 -14.82 -14.08 16.58
N HIS A 381 -15.16 -14.51 17.79
CA HIS A 381 -16.00 -15.68 18.01
C HIS A 381 -16.70 -15.59 19.38
N ASP A 382 -17.81 -16.33 19.55
CA ASP A 382 -18.56 -16.42 20.81
C ASP A 382 -19.01 -15.07 21.40
N GLY A 383 -19.30 -14.09 20.53
CA GLY A 383 -19.66 -12.73 20.94
C GLY A 383 -18.52 -11.95 21.62
N ARG A 384 -17.29 -12.44 21.51
CA ARG A 384 -16.07 -11.88 22.10
C ARG A 384 -15.06 -11.54 21.01
N LEU A 385 -14.22 -10.58 21.35
CA LEU A 385 -13.11 -10.12 20.53
C LEU A 385 -11.81 -10.39 21.28
N PHE A 386 -10.94 -11.22 20.69
CA PHE A 386 -9.67 -11.63 21.28
C PHE A 386 -8.55 -10.76 20.74
N LEU A 387 -8.03 -9.87 21.59
CA LEU A 387 -6.86 -9.03 21.28
C LEU A 387 -5.62 -9.62 21.96
N PRO A 388 -4.39 -9.34 21.47
CA PRO A 388 -3.17 -9.91 22.05
C PRO A 388 -2.97 -9.67 23.55
N ASN A 389 -3.57 -8.60 24.09
CA ASN A 389 -3.43 -8.18 25.48
C ASN A 389 -4.72 -8.19 26.31
N ARG A 390 -5.88 -8.49 25.71
CA ARG A 390 -7.17 -8.54 26.42
C ARG A 390 -8.26 -9.23 25.61
N THR A 391 -9.29 -9.74 26.31
CA THR A 391 -10.53 -10.20 25.68
C THR A 391 -11.63 -9.20 25.94
N VAL A 392 -12.36 -8.80 24.88
CA VAL A 392 -13.43 -7.81 24.96
C VAL A 392 -14.78 -8.48 24.69
N LEU A 393 -15.71 -8.38 25.63
CA LEU A 393 -17.10 -8.76 25.38
C LEU A 393 -17.77 -7.70 24.49
N LEU A 394 -18.29 -8.12 23.34
CA LEU A 394 -18.87 -7.18 22.38
C LEU A 394 -20.22 -6.66 22.86
N ALA A 395 -20.47 -5.37 22.74
CA ALA A 395 -21.79 -4.82 23.03
C ALA A 395 -22.80 -5.26 21.94
N ASP A 396 -24.08 -5.41 22.28
CA ASP A 396 -25.14 -5.80 21.33
C ASP A 396 -25.17 -4.95 20.05
N PRO A 397 -25.09 -3.60 20.12
CA PRO A 397 -25.08 -2.78 18.92
C PRO A 397 -23.87 -3.02 18.02
N VAL A 398 -22.75 -3.49 18.59
CA VAL A 398 -21.52 -3.84 17.87
C VAL A 398 -21.68 -5.18 17.19
N ARG A 399 -22.24 -6.18 17.89
CA ARG A 399 -22.53 -7.51 17.32
C ARG A 399 -23.40 -7.42 16.08
N ALA A 400 -24.49 -6.64 16.14
CA ALA A 400 -25.39 -6.45 15.00
C ALA A 400 -24.69 -5.83 13.77
N ARG A 401 -23.85 -4.80 13.98
CA ARG A 401 -23.12 -4.14 12.89
C ARG A 401 -22.00 -5.00 12.32
N LEU A 402 -21.33 -5.78 13.17
CA LEU A 402 -20.32 -6.75 12.72
C LEU A 402 -20.96 -7.88 11.91
N ALA A 403 -22.11 -8.40 12.31
CA ALA A 403 -22.83 -9.41 11.55
C ALA A 403 -23.21 -8.88 10.15
N ALA A 404 -23.80 -7.68 10.08
CA ALA A 404 -24.10 -7.03 8.79
C ALA A 404 -22.84 -6.82 7.93
N TYR A 405 -21.71 -6.46 8.55
CA TYR A 405 -20.44 -6.31 7.84
C TYR A 405 -19.88 -7.63 7.33
N LEU A 406 -19.93 -8.70 8.11
CA LEU A 406 -19.49 -10.03 7.69
C LEU A 406 -20.33 -10.53 6.51
N ASP A 407 -21.65 -10.32 6.53
CA ASP A 407 -22.54 -10.62 5.39
C ASP A 407 -22.15 -9.82 4.15
N TYR A 408 -21.97 -8.51 4.30
CA TYR A 408 -21.50 -7.65 3.21
C TYR A 408 -20.16 -8.13 2.64
N ARG A 409 -19.20 -8.45 3.52
CA ARG A 409 -17.86 -8.93 3.14
C ARG A 409 -17.95 -10.25 2.38
N ASN A 410 -18.70 -11.22 2.88
CA ASN A 410 -18.84 -12.54 2.27
C ASN A 410 -19.57 -12.48 0.92
N ARG A 411 -20.56 -11.59 0.76
CA ARG A 411 -21.22 -11.35 -0.54
C ARG A 411 -20.30 -10.66 -1.55
N ARG A 412 -19.54 -9.65 -1.12
CA ARG A 412 -18.68 -8.83 -1.98
C ARG A 412 -17.42 -9.57 -2.40
N TRP A 413 -16.86 -10.40 -1.51
CA TRP A 413 -15.64 -11.17 -1.74
C TRP A 413 -15.78 -12.63 -1.26
N PRO A 414 -16.60 -13.47 -1.93
CA PRO A 414 -16.93 -14.82 -1.49
C PRO A 414 -15.74 -15.79 -1.46
N ARG A 415 -14.64 -15.45 -2.15
CA ARG A 415 -13.44 -16.27 -2.25
C ARG A 415 -12.20 -15.59 -1.67
N THR A 416 -12.35 -14.52 -0.89
CA THR A 416 -11.20 -13.81 -0.34
C THR A 416 -10.38 -14.70 0.58
N ALA A 417 -9.07 -14.72 0.36
CA ALA A 417 -8.12 -15.34 1.28
C ALA A 417 -7.56 -14.36 2.31
N ASN A 418 -8.03 -13.11 2.30
CA ASN A 418 -7.56 -12.12 3.24
C ASN A 418 -8.03 -12.50 4.66
N PRO A 419 -7.12 -12.76 5.62
CA PRO A 419 -7.52 -13.15 6.97
C PRO A 419 -8.09 -11.98 7.78
N HIS A 420 -7.79 -10.75 7.37
CA HIS A 420 -8.20 -9.55 8.10
C HIS A 420 -9.71 -9.37 8.07
N LEU A 421 -10.25 -8.90 9.20
CA LEU A 421 -11.68 -8.62 9.35
C LEU A 421 -12.08 -7.57 8.31
N PHE A 422 -11.42 -6.41 8.33
CA PHE A 422 -11.70 -5.33 7.40
C PHE A 422 -10.91 -5.44 6.09
N VAL A 423 -11.64 -5.46 4.99
CA VAL A 423 -11.09 -5.50 3.62
C VAL A 423 -11.65 -4.36 2.77
N SER A 424 -10.81 -3.85 1.86
CA SER A 424 -11.19 -2.84 0.87
C SER A 424 -11.23 -3.47 -0.52
N GLN A 425 -11.69 -2.70 -1.53
CA GLN A 425 -11.61 -3.15 -2.93
C GLN A 425 -10.17 -3.47 -3.36
N VAL A 426 -9.17 -2.84 -2.75
CA VAL A 426 -7.75 -3.05 -3.06
C VAL A 426 -7.20 -4.28 -2.33
N THR A 427 -7.58 -4.51 -1.08
CA THR A 427 -7.04 -5.60 -0.25
C THR A 427 -7.87 -6.88 -0.29
N GLY A 428 -9.09 -6.85 -0.85
CA GLY A 428 -10.00 -8.00 -0.87
C GLY A 428 -9.48 -9.21 -1.64
N CYS A 429 -8.57 -9.01 -2.60
CA CYS A 429 -7.88 -10.08 -3.34
C CYS A 429 -6.44 -10.32 -2.87
N GLY A 430 -6.03 -9.69 -1.76
CA GLY A 430 -4.70 -9.83 -1.17
C GLY A 430 -4.75 -10.51 0.20
N VAL A 431 -3.64 -10.47 0.91
CA VAL A 431 -3.53 -10.97 2.31
C VAL A 431 -3.10 -9.87 3.27
N GLU A 432 -2.88 -8.65 2.77
CA GLU A 432 -2.44 -7.52 3.57
C GLU A 432 -3.61 -6.81 4.25
N PRO A 433 -3.36 -6.19 5.41
CA PRO A 433 -4.35 -5.38 6.08
C PRO A 433 -4.65 -4.10 5.30
N VAL A 434 -5.82 -3.53 5.54
CA VAL A 434 -6.16 -2.18 5.09
C VAL A 434 -5.18 -1.14 5.62
N SER A 435 -5.08 0.00 4.92
CA SER A 435 -4.25 1.12 5.40
C SER A 435 -4.98 1.91 6.50
N HIS A 436 -4.22 2.57 7.37
CA HIS A 436 -4.79 3.52 8.35
C HIS A 436 -5.52 4.68 7.67
N VAL A 437 -5.06 5.10 6.49
CA VAL A 437 -5.71 6.13 5.67
C VAL A 437 -7.11 5.67 5.30
N TRP A 438 -7.26 4.45 4.77
CA TRP A 438 -8.56 3.88 4.42
C TRP A 438 -9.53 3.85 5.61
N ILE A 439 -9.06 3.50 6.82
CA ILE A 439 -9.91 3.49 8.01
C ILE A 439 -10.43 4.90 8.32
N ASN A 440 -9.55 5.91 8.32
CA ASN A 440 -9.94 7.27 8.62
C ASN A 440 -10.85 7.85 7.53
N ASP A 441 -10.59 7.55 6.26
CA ASP A 441 -11.41 7.99 5.12
C ASP A 441 -12.83 7.41 5.21
N VAL A 442 -12.94 6.11 5.53
CA VAL A 442 -14.25 5.45 5.71
C VAL A 442 -15.00 6.02 6.91
N LEU A 443 -14.31 6.31 8.02
CA LEU A 443 -14.95 6.88 9.21
C LEU A 443 -15.39 8.34 8.99
N GLY A 444 -14.66 9.11 8.18
CA GLY A 444 -14.82 10.58 8.04
C GLY A 444 -14.36 11.38 9.27
N ILE A 445 -13.91 10.69 10.32
CA ILE A 445 -13.34 11.22 11.55
C ILE A 445 -12.19 10.29 11.96
N THR A 446 -11.16 10.82 12.62
CA THR A 446 -10.01 10.00 13.00
C THR A 446 -10.40 8.96 14.06
N THR A 447 -9.86 7.75 13.94
CA THR A 447 -10.10 6.71 14.97
C THR A 447 -9.59 7.15 16.35
N SER A 448 -8.54 7.98 16.41
CA SER A 448 -8.02 8.51 17.69
C SER A 448 -9.08 9.33 18.41
N ARG A 449 -9.83 10.18 17.68
CA ARG A 449 -10.84 11.05 18.27
C ARG A 449 -12.03 10.27 18.84
N LEU A 450 -12.51 9.25 18.13
CA LEU A 450 -13.55 8.33 18.65
C LEU A 450 -13.06 7.52 19.86
N ARG A 451 -11.80 7.10 19.83
CA ARG A 451 -11.18 6.39 20.96
C ARG A 451 -11.02 7.29 22.18
N GLU A 452 -10.57 8.52 21.99
CA GLU A 452 -10.40 9.51 23.06
C GLU A 452 -11.74 9.86 23.71
N ASP A 453 -12.79 10.05 22.91
CA ASP A 453 -14.16 10.25 23.39
C ASP A 453 -14.63 9.09 24.28
N ARG A 454 -14.47 7.84 23.82
CA ARG A 454 -14.85 6.68 24.62
C ARG A 454 -14.06 6.57 25.92
N LEU A 455 -12.78 6.95 25.91
CA LEU A 455 -11.94 6.94 27.11
C LEU A 455 -12.37 8.02 28.11
N LEU A 456 -12.72 9.22 27.64
CA LEU A 456 -13.28 10.29 28.48
C LEU A 456 -14.62 9.88 29.08
N HIS A 457 -15.52 9.31 28.28
CA HIS A 457 -16.81 8.81 28.76
C HIS A 457 -16.65 7.73 29.83
N GLU A 458 -15.70 6.80 29.68
CA GLU A 458 -15.46 5.80 30.74
C GLU A 458 -14.83 6.43 31.98
N ALA A 459 -13.92 7.39 31.80
CA ALA A 459 -13.35 8.10 32.94
C ALA A 459 -14.47 8.75 33.76
N ASP A 460 -15.37 9.49 33.10
CA ASP A 460 -16.49 10.18 33.75
C ASP A 460 -17.44 9.20 34.46
N ALA A 461 -17.85 8.13 33.76
CA ALA A 461 -18.75 7.10 34.30
C ALA A 461 -18.16 6.34 35.50
N THR A 462 -16.85 6.37 35.69
CA THR A 462 -16.13 5.65 36.77
C THR A 462 -15.65 6.59 37.87
N GLY A 463 -15.98 7.88 37.77
CA GLY A 463 -15.52 8.91 38.69
C GLY A 463 -14.01 9.10 38.65
N GLY A 464 -13.32 8.71 37.57
CA GLY A 464 -11.87 8.91 37.41
C GLY A 464 -10.98 7.78 37.94
N ASP A 465 -11.46 6.54 38.04
CA ASP A 465 -10.61 5.39 38.41
C ASP A 465 -9.72 4.93 37.24
N PRO A 466 -8.38 5.15 37.30
CA PRO A 466 -7.48 4.78 36.22
C PRO A 466 -7.36 3.26 36.04
N ARG A 467 -7.58 2.45 37.09
CA ARG A 467 -7.48 0.98 36.98
C ARG A 467 -8.59 0.42 36.11
N ARG A 468 -9.81 0.92 36.25
CA ARG A 468 -10.95 0.48 35.44
C ARG A 468 -10.73 0.75 33.94
N ILE A 469 -10.17 1.92 33.61
CA ILE A 469 -9.77 2.27 32.23
C ILE A 469 -8.67 1.33 31.72
N CYS A 470 -7.67 1.03 32.56
CA CYS A 470 -6.61 0.08 32.23
C CYS A 470 -7.18 -1.31 31.91
N ASP A 471 -8.07 -1.84 32.74
CA ASP A 471 -8.64 -3.18 32.58
C ASP A 471 -9.53 -3.28 31.33
N LEU A 472 -10.38 -2.27 31.09
CA LEU A 472 -11.32 -2.28 29.97
C LEU A 472 -10.64 -2.10 28.61
N PHE A 473 -9.63 -1.23 28.54
CA PHE A 473 -9.04 -0.79 27.27
C PHE A 473 -7.57 -1.16 27.07
N GLY A 474 -6.92 -1.78 28.06
CA GLY A 474 -5.53 -2.21 28.03
C GLY A 474 -4.54 -1.05 27.91
N LEU A 475 -4.81 0.08 28.58
CA LEU A 475 -3.87 1.21 28.69
C LEU A 475 -2.87 0.98 29.84
N SER A 476 -1.71 1.64 29.77
CA SER A 476 -0.87 1.81 30.96
C SER A 476 -1.48 2.84 31.91
N VAL A 477 -1.16 2.76 33.20
CA VAL A 477 -1.65 3.71 34.22
C VAL A 477 -1.31 5.15 33.83
N GLY A 478 -0.08 5.41 33.38
CA GLY A 478 0.32 6.76 32.93
C GLY A 478 -0.50 7.28 31.74
N ALA A 479 -0.93 6.40 30.83
CA ALA A 479 -1.81 6.79 29.73
C ALA A 479 -3.26 6.99 30.18
N ALA A 480 -3.74 6.23 31.17
CA ALA A 480 -5.07 6.39 31.75
C ALA A 480 -5.19 7.70 32.55
N LEU A 481 -4.15 8.09 33.29
CA LEU A 481 -4.10 9.34 34.07
C LEU A 481 -4.35 10.59 33.21
N ARG A 482 -3.99 10.55 31.92
CA ARG A 482 -4.30 11.64 30.98
C ARG A 482 -5.80 11.91 30.85
N TYR A 483 -6.63 10.88 30.98
CA TYR A 483 -8.08 10.96 30.81
C TYR A 483 -8.78 11.10 32.16
N THR A 484 -8.28 10.50 33.24
CA THR A 484 -8.89 10.66 34.57
C THR A 484 -8.58 12.03 35.18
N GLY A 485 -7.45 12.64 34.82
CA GLY A 485 -7.09 13.98 35.28
C GLY A 485 -7.98 15.11 34.74
N THR A 486 -8.92 14.82 33.82
CA THR A 486 -9.94 15.79 33.38
C THR A 486 -11.16 15.84 34.28
N ILE A 487 -11.25 14.91 35.24
CA ILE A 487 -12.37 14.83 36.18
C ILE A 487 -11.91 15.53 37.45
N ASP A 488 -12.70 16.52 37.91
CA ASP A 488 -12.48 17.20 39.17
C ASP A 488 -12.63 16.22 40.33
N GLN A 489 -11.54 15.53 40.67
CA GLN A 489 -11.42 14.81 41.93
C GLN A 489 -10.77 15.73 42.96
N PRO A 490 -11.46 16.08 44.07
CA PRO A 490 -10.88 16.92 45.12
C PRO A 490 -9.57 16.39 45.73
N GLY A 491 -9.26 15.09 45.61
CA GLY A 491 -8.02 14.48 46.12
C GLY A 491 -6.83 14.42 45.14
N LEU A 492 -7.05 14.52 43.82
CA LEU A 492 -5.97 14.46 42.82
C LEU A 492 -5.24 15.80 42.71
N VAL A 493 -5.94 16.91 42.92
CA VAL A 493 -5.33 18.25 43.04
C VAL A 493 -4.35 18.27 44.23
N GLU A 494 -4.71 17.67 45.37
CA GLU A 494 -3.80 17.55 46.52
C GLU A 494 -2.58 16.66 46.22
N HIS A 495 -2.74 15.57 45.47
CA HIS A 495 -1.62 14.71 45.06
C HIS A 495 -0.69 15.41 44.05
N SER A 496 -1.25 16.11 43.06
CA SER A 496 -0.50 16.90 42.08
C SER A 496 0.15 18.13 42.70
N LEU A 497 -0.45 18.77 43.70
CA LEU A 497 0.16 19.86 44.48
C LEU A 497 1.27 19.34 45.40
N ARG A 498 1.13 18.14 45.98
CA ARG A 498 2.19 17.49 46.78
C ARG A 498 3.37 17.00 45.94
N ASN A 499 3.13 16.61 44.69
CA ASN A 499 4.14 16.04 43.79
C ASN A 499 4.62 17.01 42.69
N ALA A 500 4.05 18.21 42.60
CA ALA A 500 4.67 19.32 41.90
C ALA A 500 5.94 19.67 42.68
N GLY A 501 7.10 19.21 42.19
CA GLY A 501 8.39 19.52 42.79
C GLY A 501 8.47 21.02 43.06
N GLY A 502 8.74 21.38 44.31
CA GLY A 502 8.88 22.77 44.72
C GLY A 502 9.89 23.52 43.84
N PRO A 503 9.78 24.86 43.76
CA PRO A 503 10.70 25.65 42.95
C PRO A 503 12.15 25.30 43.30
N PRO A 504 13.05 25.27 42.30
CA PRO A 504 14.45 24.95 42.56
C PRO A 504 14.97 25.85 43.67
N ARG A 505 15.58 25.24 44.69
CA ARG A 505 16.30 25.97 45.74
C ARG A 505 17.27 26.94 45.05
N PRO A 506 17.29 28.23 45.43
CA PRO A 506 18.31 29.14 44.93
C PRO A 506 19.69 28.58 45.26
N LEU A 507 20.59 28.65 44.28
CA LEU A 507 22.01 28.33 44.46
C LEU A 507 22.58 29.26 45.52
N ALA A 508 23.43 28.73 46.40
CA ALA A 508 23.96 29.43 47.57
C ALA A 508 25.00 30.53 47.27
N ASP A 509 25.04 31.05 46.05
CA ASP A 509 26.04 32.05 45.62
C ASP A 509 25.49 33.48 45.44
N ASP A 510 24.18 33.71 45.66
CA ASP A 510 23.54 35.05 45.52
C ASP A 510 23.24 35.76 46.86
N LEU A 511 24.00 35.48 47.93
CA LEU A 511 23.92 36.23 49.21
C LEU A 511 25.27 36.84 49.62
N ALA A 512 25.92 37.53 48.68
CA ALA A 512 27.05 38.42 48.98
C ALA A 512 27.07 39.63 48.04
N ALA A 513 26.02 40.44 48.08
CA ALA A 513 26.03 41.85 47.66
C ALA A 513 24.78 42.53 48.24
N ASP A 514 24.88 42.94 49.50
CA ASP A 514 24.50 44.28 50.01
C ASP A 514 24.76 44.37 51.52
#